data_AF-A0A9W7BUE4-F1
#
_entry.id   AF-A0A9W7BUE4-F1
#
_cell.length_a   1.000
_cell.length_b   1.000
_cell.length_c   1.000
_cell.angle_alpha   90.00
_cell.angle_beta   90.00
_cell.angle_gamma   90.00
#
_symmetry.space_group_name_H-M   'P 1'
#
loop_
_entity.id
_entity.type
_entity.pdbx_description
1 polymer ?
#
loop_
_entity_poly.entity_id
_entity_poly.type
_entity_poly.pdbx_seq_one_letter_code
_entity_poly.pdbx_strand_id
1 'polypeptide(L)'
;MEVNIIKQYGVVHLKGALTLKEQESLFNEVKDNVRGVGNYPGTSHASSGPPGSSHRNSTLHTLGELLFTRSAEAVVSSLTPLEISSSPSLARLGSAASGAIPPNVQSVTCATYKAGSTMVNHCDLDRPLYTMSVAVGDSCTFTVGLKTPRPYQNENSGPPKDILMSSGDAIYFDGGSVPHCVSSIIPGTAPEYYTRNKPKNNVVRISVLFREPC
;
A
#
# COMPACT_ATOMS: atom_id res chain seq x y z
N MET A 1 16.41 3.06 -4.94
CA MET A 1 15.31 2.80 -4.01
C MET A 1 15.86 2.93 -2.60
N GLU A 2 15.23 3.73 -1.76
CA GLU A 2 15.58 3.88 -0.34
C GLU A 2 14.58 3.06 0.50
N VAL A 3 15.04 2.45 1.59
CA VAL A 3 14.22 1.56 2.43
C VAL A 3 14.16 2.11 3.84
N ASN A 4 12.94 2.22 4.37
CA ASN A 4 12.69 2.53 5.78
C ASN A 4 11.83 1.42 6.39
N ILE A 5 12.30 0.83 7.49
CA ILE A 5 11.60 -0.26 8.19
C ILE A 5 11.21 0.22 9.59
N ILE A 6 9.90 0.29 9.86
CA ILE A 6 9.37 0.60 11.18
C ILE A 6 9.12 -0.73 11.89
N LYS A 7 10.19 -1.27 12.49
CA LYS A 7 10.23 -2.61 13.10
C LYS A 7 9.07 -2.86 14.06
N GLN A 8 8.75 -1.87 14.90
CA GLN A 8 7.67 -1.93 15.89
C GLN A 8 6.32 -2.34 15.28
N TYR A 9 5.99 -1.86 14.09
CA TYR A 9 4.72 -2.14 13.42
C TYR A 9 4.85 -3.14 12.28
N GLY A 10 6.07 -3.62 11.99
CA GLY A 10 6.34 -4.47 10.84
C GLY A 10 5.96 -3.83 9.51
N VAL A 11 6.20 -2.52 9.39
CA VAL A 11 5.92 -1.72 8.19
C VAL A 11 7.21 -1.50 7.41
N VAL A 12 7.15 -1.65 6.08
CA VAL A 12 8.28 -1.44 5.18
C VAL A 12 7.90 -0.42 4.11
N HIS A 13 8.58 0.72 4.08
CA HIS A 13 8.44 1.75 3.06
C HIS A 13 9.58 1.66 2.06
N LEU A 14 9.23 1.42 0.80
CA LEU A 14 10.10 1.42 -0.35
C LEU A 14 9.93 2.75 -1.09
N LYS A 15 10.86 3.67 -0.87
CA LYS A 15 10.83 5.00 -1.49
C LYS A 15 11.43 4.95 -2.90
N GLY A 16 10.69 5.47 -3.86
CA GLY A 16 10.98 5.31 -5.29
C GLY A 16 10.95 3.84 -5.69
N ALA A 17 9.95 3.09 -5.23
CA ALA A 17 9.76 1.69 -5.59
C ALA A 17 9.47 1.52 -7.09
N LEU A 18 8.81 2.51 -7.71
CA LEU A 18 8.50 2.54 -9.13
C LEU A 18 9.22 3.71 -9.82
N THR A 19 9.86 3.40 -10.95
CA THR A 19 10.33 4.40 -11.93
C THR A 19 9.15 5.19 -12.51
N LEU A 20 9.40 6.37 -13.08
CA LEU A 20 8.34 7.17 -13.70
C LEU A 20 7.55 6.40 -14.77
N LYS A 21 8.23 5.56 -15.56
CA LYS A 21 7.60 4.71 -16.57
C LYS A 21 6.68 3.67 -15.95
N GLU A 22 7.13 2.97 -14.90
CA GLU A 22 6.30 1.99 -14.17
C GLU A 22 5.09 2.68 -13.51
N GLN A 23 5.27 3.88 -12.97
CA GLN A 23 4.16 4.66 -12.40
C GLN A 23 3.11 5.03 -13.46
N GLU A 24 3.55 5.49 -14.63
CA GLU A 24 2.65 5.82 -15.75
C GLU A 24 1.94 4.56 -16.28
N SER A 25 2.64 3.43 -16.39
CA SER A 25 2.01 2.15 -16.73
C SER A 25 0.95 1.74 -15.71
N LEU A 26 1.28 1.76 -14.41
CA LEU A 26 0.30 1.46 -13.35
C LEU A 26 -0.90 2.40 -13.41
N PHE A 27 -0.66 3.70 -13.59
CA PHE A 27 -1.73 4.69 -13.73
C PHE A 27 -2.66 4.35 -14.90
N ASN A 28 -2.13 4.01 -16.06
CA ASN A 28 -2.92 3.66 -17.23
C ASN A 28 -3.77 2.40 -17.03
N GLU A 29 -3.31 1.43 -16.24
CA GLU A 29 -4.08 0.22 -15.90
C GLU A 29 -5.27 0.51 -14.98
N VAL A 30 -5.19 1.55 -14.12
CA VAL A 30 -6.19 1.78 -13.07
C VAL A 30 -7.07 3.02 -13.27
N LYS A 31 -6.63 3.99 -14.09
CA LYS A 31 -7.28 5.32 -14.21
C LYS A 31 -8.76 5.26 -14.60
N ASP A 32 -9.17 4.27 -15.39
CA ASP A 32 -10.56 4.14 -15.84
C ASP A 32 -11.48 3.53 -14.76
N ASN A 33 -10.89 2.88 -13.75
CA ASN A 33 -11.61 2.33 -12.60
C ASN A 33 -11.76 3.35 -11.46
N VAL A 34 -11.12 4.52 -11.56
CA VAL A 34 -11.11 5.56 -10.52
C VAL A 34 -12.49 6.21 -10.40
N ARG A 35 -13.06 6.18 -9.19
CA ARG A 35 -14.33 6.83 -8.87
C ARG A 35 -14.16 7.76 -7.67
N GLY A 36 -14.30 9.07 -7.89
CA GLY A 36 -14.35 10.03 -6.78
C GLY A 36 -15.78 10.20 -6.26
N VAL A 37 -16.02 9.90 -4.97
CA VAL A 37 -17.33 10.07 -4.30
C VAL A 37 -17.20 11.09 -3.16
N GLY A 38 -17.84 12.26 -3.28
CA GLY A 38 -17.82 13.27 -2.21
C GLY A 38 -16.40 13.71 -1.83
N ASN A 39 -16.17 13.96 -0.53
CA ASN A 39 -14.85 14.33 0.02
C ASN A 39 -14.11 13.13 0.66
N TYR A 40 -14.77 11.98 0.76
CA TYR A 40 -14.18 10.74 1.28
C TYR A 40 -13.41 10.00 0.20
N PRO A 41 -12.43 9.15 0.57
CA PRO A 41 -11.73 8.33 -0.39
C PRO A 41 -12.72 7.40 -1.10
N GLY A 42 -12.75 7.45 -2.43
CA GLY A 42 -13.56 6.53 -3.22
C GLY A 42 -12.79 5.23 -3.42
N THR A 43 -13.37 4.11 -2.99
CA THR A 43 -12.79 2.78 -3.21
C THR A 43 -13.37 2.13 -4.46
N SER A 44 -12.51 1.59 -5.31
CA SER A 44 -12.91 0.83 -6.49
C SER A 44 -12.13 -0.47 -6.63
N HIS A 45 -12.76 -1.46 -7.25
CA HIS A 45 -12.12 -2.70 -7.67
C HIS A 45 -11.28 -2.45 -8.92
N ALA A 46 -10.09 -3.05 -8.98
CA ALA A 46 -9.22 -3.02 -10.17
C ALA A 46 -8.95 -4.42 -10.73
N SER A 47 -8.73 -5.42 -9.86
CA SER A 47 -8.48 -6.80 -10.29
C SER A 47 -8.70 -7.79 -9.15
N SER A 48 -9.19 -8.99 -9.44
CA SER A 48 -9.24 -10.07 -8.45
C SER A 48 -9.35 -11.46 -9.07
N GLY A 49 -9.08 -12.47 -8.24
CA GLY A 49 -9.31 -13.88 -8.54
C GLY A 49 -8.06 -14.63 -9.02
N PRO A 50 -8.21 -15.96 -9.23
CA PRO A 50 -7.09 -16.83 -9.61
C PRO A 50 -6.61 -16.57 -11.05
N PRO A 51 -5.41 -17.05 -11.42
CA PRO A 51 -4.96 -17.06 -12.83
C PRO A 51 -6.02 -17.61 -13.78
N GLY A 52 -6.30 -16.89 -14.86
CA GLY A 52 -7.34 -17.23 -15.84
C GLY A 52 -8.74 -16.68 -15.55
N SER A 53 -8.98 -16.06 -14.39
CA SER A 53 -10.22 -15.33 -14.10
C SER A 53 -10.43 -14.15 -15.05
N SER A 54 -11.66 -13.93 -15.52
CA SER A 54 -12.05 -12.76 -16.34
C SER A 54 -11.89 -11.43 -15.61
N HIS A 55 -11.84 -11.45 -14.27
CA HIS A 55 -11.66 -10.27 -13.43
C HIS A 55 -10.19 -10.05 -13.03
N ARG A 56 -9.26 -10.89 -13.52
CA ARG A 56 -7.83 -10.79 -13.20
C ARG A 56 -7.08 -10.05 -14.29
N ASN A 57 -6.46 -8.94 -13.91
CA ASN A 57 -5.43 -8.26 -14.66
C ASN A 57 -4.05 -8.78 -14.24
N SER A 58 -3.45 -9.68 -15.03
CA SER A 58 -2.16 -10.29 -14.69
C SER A 58 -1.04 -9.26 -14.45
N THR A 59 -1.03 -8.15 -15.19
CA THR A 59 -0.02 -7.08 -15.02
C THR A 59 -0.02 -6.52 -13.61
N LEU A 60 -1.21 -6.25 -13.05
CA LEU A 60 -1.34 -5.71 -11.69
C LEU A 60 -0.91 -6.75 -10.64
N HIS A 61 -1.29 -8.02 -10.80
CA HIS A 61 -0.90 -9.05 -9.85
C HIS A 61 0.62 -9.31 -9.85
N THR A 62 1.24 -9.39 -11.03
CA THR A 62 2.70 -9.52 -11.16
C THR A 62 3.43 -8.33 -10.54
N LEU A 63 2.93 -7.10 -10.73
CA LEU A 63 3.50 -5.92 -10.08
C LEU A 63 3.39 -6.00 -8.55
N GLY A 64 2.23 -6.41 -8.04
CA GLY A 64 2.04 -6.60 -6.61
C GLY A 64 3.03 -7.62 -6.03
N GLU A 65 3.09 -8.83 -6.61
CA GLU A 65 4.02 -9.88 -6.19
C GLU A 65 5.49 -9.41 -6.23
N LEU A 66 5.90 -8.69 -7.28
CA LEU A 66 7.23 -8.09 -7.38
C LEU A 66 7.52 -7.13 -6.22
N LEU A 67 6.57 -6.28 -5.85
CA LEU A 67 6.75 -5.32 -4.75
C LEU A 67 6.84 -6.03 -3.39
N PHE A 68 6.03 -7.07 -3.16
CA PHE A 68 6.15 -7.90 -1.96
C PHE A 68 7.53 -8.56 -1.88
N THR A 69 8.04 -9.10 -2.99
CA THR A 69 9.39 -9.67 -3.06
C THR A 69 10.46 -8.62 -2.75
N ARG A 70 10.38 -7.42 -3.31
CA ARG A 70 11.32 -6.32 -2.99
C ARG A 70 11.30 -5.95 -1.51
N SER A 71 10.11 -5.91 -0.87
CA SER A 71 10.01 -5.70 0.58
C SER A 71 10.61 -6.86 1.38
N ALA A 72 10.43 -8.09 0.92
CA ALA A 72 10.99 -9.28 1.55
C ALA A 72 12.53 -9.26 1.52
N GLU A 73 13.11 -8.99 0.35
CA GLU A 73 14.56 -8.80 0.16
C GLU A 73 15.11 -7.69 1.05
N ALA A 74 14.43 -6.54 1.10
CA ALA A 74 14.81 -5.41 1.92
C ALA A 74 14.80 -5.73 3.43
N VAL A 75 13.87 -6.57 3.88
CA VAL A 75 13.80 -7.03 5.26
C VAL A 75 14.98 -7.95 5.59
N VAL A 76 15.24 -8.98 4.78
CA VAL A 76 16.33 -9.93 5.06
C VAL A 76 17.72 -9.31 4.88
N SER A 77 17.86 -8.25 4.07
CA SER A 77 19.13 -7.52 3.94
C SER A 77 19.41 -6.57 5.11
N SER A 78 18.36 -6.12 5.81
CA SER A 78 18.47 -5.02 6.78
C SER A 78 18.31 -5.46 8.23
N LEU A 79 17.70 -6.63 8.47
CA LEU A 79 17.35 -7.12 9.80
C LEU A 79 18.01 -8.48 10.08
N THR A 80 18.27 -8.72 11.36
CA THR A 80 18.67 -10.05 11.86
C THR A 80 17.49 -11.01 11.89
N PRO A 81 17.71 -12.35 11.89
CA PRO A 81 16.64 -13.33 12.04
C PRO A 81 15.77 -13.12 13.29
N LEU A 82 16.37 -12.68 14.40
CA LEU A 82 15.66 -12.38 15.64
C LEU A 82 14.68 -11.22 15.45
N GLU A 83 15.12 -10.13 14.82
CA GLU A 83 14.27 -8.98 14.51
C GLU A 83 13.15 -9.33 13.53
N ILE A 84 13.44 -10.17 12.52
CA ILE A 84 12.43 -10.66 11.57
C ILE A 84 11.34 -11.45 12.30
N SER A 85 11.72 -12.31 13.24
CA SER A 85 10.78 -13.13 14.02
C SER A 85 9.97 -12.34 15.06
N SER A 86 10.35 -11.08 15.34
CA SER A 86 9.72 -10.28 16.41
C SER A 86 8.33 -9.74 16.06
N SER A 87 7.92 -9.80 14.79
CA SER A 87 6.62 -9.34 14.31
C SER A 87 6.07 -10.32 13.28
N PRO A 88 4.78 -10.71 13.35
CA PRO A 88 4.15 -11.56 12.33
C PRO A 88 4.25 -10.98 10.92
N SER A 89 4.17 -9.65 10.79
CA SER A 89 4.29 -8.95 9.50
C SER A 89 5.70 -9.07 8.92
N LEU A 90 6.75 -8.98 9.74
CA LEU A 90 8.14 -9.17 9.30
C LEU A 90 8.47 -10.64 9.05
N ALA A 91 7.95 -11.55 9.89
CA ALA A 91 8.12 -12.99 9.71
C ALA A 91 7.48 -13.49 8.40
N ARG A 92 6.34 -12.92 8.00
CA ARG A 92 5.71 -13.15 6.69
C ARG A 92 6.64 -12.77 5.54
N LEU A 93 7.32 -11.63 5.64
CA LEU A 93 8.32 -11.20 4.65
C LEU A 93 9.58 -12.08 4.66
N GLY A 94 10.06 -12.50 5.84
CA GLY A 94 11.15 -13.48 5.94
C GLY A 94 10.81 -14.80 5.25
N SER A 95 9.57 -15.26 5.39
CA SER A 95 9.05 -16.47 4.71
C SER A 95 8.89 -16.28 3.20
N ALA A 96 8.59 -15.06 2.74
CA ALA A 96 8.57 -14.72 1.31
C ALA A 96 9.99 -14.74 0.72
N ALA A 97 10.96 -14.14 1.41
CA ALA A 97 12.34 -14.07 0.95
C ALA A 97 13.00 -15.46 0.84
N SER A 98 12.66 -16.39 1.73
CA SER A 98 13.14 -17.77 1.67
C SER A 98 12.40 -18.64 0.64
N GLY A 99 11.31 -18.15 0.05
CA GLY A 99 10.42 -18.91 -0.83
C GLY A 99 9.51 -19.91 -0.11
N ALA A 100 9.55 -19.98 1.23
CA ALA A 100 8.70 -20.88 2.00
C ALA A 100 7.21 -20.54 1.85
N ILE A 101 6.88 -19.24 1.83
CA ILE A 101 5.54 -18.74 1.56
C ILE A 101 5.68 -17.60 0.55
N PRO A 102 5.65 -17.87 -0.77
CA PRO A 102 5.79 -16.82 -1.77
C PRO A 102 4.64 -15.80 -1.66
N PRO A 103 4.82 -14.55 -2.14
CA PRO A 103 3.73 -13.60 -2.24
C PRO A 103 2.59 -14.15 -3.11
N ASN A 104 1.34 -13.93 -2.68
CA ASN A 104 0.15 -14.39 -3.38
C ASN A 104 -0.90 -13.27 -3.42
N VAL A 105 -0.75 -12.35 -4.38
CA VAL A 105 -1.71 -11.26 -4.55
C VAL A 105 -2.99 -11.79 -5.17
N GLN A 106 -4.12 -11.64 -4.47
CA GLN A 106 -5.43 -12.11 -4.95
C GLN A 106 -6.45 -11.00 -5.19
N SER A 107 -6.22 -9.81 -4.65
CA SER A 107 -7.09 -8.66 -4.83
C SER A 107 -6.29 -7.39 -5.04
N VAL A 108 -6.73 -6.58 -5.99
CA VAL A 108 -6.21 -5.24 -6.27
C VAL A 108 -7.37 -4.26 -6.24
N THR A 109 -7.27 -3.27 -5.35
CA THR A 109 -8.27 -2.21 -5.18
C THR A 109 -7.61 -0.85 -5.23
N CYS A 110 -8.35 0.19 -5.62
CA CYS A 110 -7.88 1.56 -5.60
C CYS A 110 -8.62 2.36 -4.52
N ALA A 111 -7.89 3.19 -3.77
CA ALA A 111 -8.47 4.25 -2.95
C ALA A 111 -8.09 5.60 -3.57
N THR A 112 -9.09 6.44 -3.85
CA THR A 112 -8.92 7.66 -4.65
C THR A 112 -9.22 8.90 -3.82
N TYR A 113 -8.32 9.88 -3.86
CA TYR A 113 -8.36 11.04 -2.98
C TYR A 113 -8.49 12.32 -3.79
N LYS A 114 -9.35 13.22 -3.34
CA LYS A 114 -9.40 14.61 -3.83
C LYS A 114 -8.48 15.47 -2.98
N ALA A 115 -8.22 16.70 -3.44
CA ALA A 115 -7.49 17.68 -2.64
C ALA A 115 -8.22 17.89 -1.30
N GLY A 116 -7.48 17.80 -0.19
CA GLY A 116 -8.02 17.91 1.16
C GLY A 116 -8.72 16.66 1.71
N SER A 117 -8.86 15.59 0.92
CA SER A 117 -9.37 14.31 1.44
C SER A 117 -8.42 13.73 2.49
N THR A 118 -8.99 13.05 3.47
CA THR A 118 -8.28 12.26 4.47
C THR A 118 -8.87 10.85 4.52
N MET A 119 -8.13 9.90 5.09
CA MET A 119 -8.67 8.61 5.50
C MET A 119 -8.62 8.55 7.02
N VAL A 120 -9.74 8.23 7.67
CA VAL A 120 -9.80 8.12 9.12
C VAL A 120 -8.95 6.94 9.60
N ASN A 121 -8.39 7.03 10.80
CA ASN A 121 -7.60 5.97 11.40
C ASN A 121 -8.42 4.69 11.61
N HIS A 122 -7.94 3.57 11.06
CA HIS A 122 -8.63 2.27 11.09
C HIS A 122 -7.65 1.10 10.94
N CYS A 123 -8.13 -0.11 11.22
CA CYS A 123 -7.58 -1.36 10.66
C CYS A 123 -8.56 -1.86 9.59
N ASP A 124 -8.03 -2.51 8.55
CA ASP A 124 -8.84 -3.03 7.44
C ASP A 124 -9.74 -4.18 7.87
N LEU A 125 -9.25 -5.05 8.76
CA LEU A 125 -9.91 -6.27 9.24
C LEU A 125 -9.51 -6.57 10.71
N ASP A 126 -10.15 -7.58 11.31
CA ASP A 126 -9.85 -8.13 12.64
C ASP A 126 -8.92 -9.36 12.62
N ARG A 127 -8.25 -9.57 11.48
CA ARG A 127 -7.31 -10.67 11.22
C ARG A 127 -6.21 -10.21 10.26
N PRO A 128 -5.04 -10.88 10.20
CA PRO A 128 -3.95 -10.48 9.32
C PRO A 128 -4.40 -10.27 7.87
N LEU A 129 -3.97 -9.15 7.29
CA LEU A 129 -4.21 -8.76 5.90
C LEU A 129 -2.96 -8.07 5.35
N TYR A 130 -2.04 -8.87 4.82
CA TYR A 130 -0.81 -8.34 4.23
C TYR A 130 -1.13 -7.52 2.98
N THR A 131 -0.80 -6.23 3.07
CA THR A 131 -1.17 -5.22 2.10
C THR A 131 0.08 -4.53 1.60
N MET A 132 0.21 -4.45 0.27
CA MET A 132 1.12 -3.56 -0.41
C MET A 132 0.32 -2.38 -0.97
N SER A 133 0.68 -1.16 -0.60
CA SER A 133 0.01 0.06 -1.03
C SER A 133 0.98 0.92 -1.84
N VAL A 134 0.63 1.23 -3.08
CA VAL A 134 1.43 2.04 -4.00
C VAL A 134 0.78 3.40 -4.24
N ALA A 135 1.58 4.44 -4.11
CA ALA A 135 1.17 5.81 -4.32
C ALA A 135 1.27 6.22 -5.80
N VAL A 136 0.23 6.84 -6.35
CA VAL A 136 0.22 7.46 -7.69
C VAL A 136 -0.42 8.85 -7.60
N GLY A 137 0.25 9.89 -8.07
CA GLY A 137 -0.22 11.28 -8.01
C GLY A 137 0.36 12.09 -6.84
N ASP A 138 -0.43 12.98 -6.24
CA ASP A 138 0.04 13.83 -5.14
C ASP A 138 0.50 13.00 -3.93
N SER A 139 1.55 13.47 -3.27
CA SER A 139 2.12 12.88 -2.06
C SER A 139 1.13 12.96 -0.89
N CYS A 140 1.29 12.09 0.09
CA CYS A 140 0.50 12.15 1.33
C CYS A 140 1.35 11.91 2.57
N THR A 141 0.85 12.35 3.72
CA THR A 141 1.30 11.85 5.02
C THR A 141 0.47 10.62 5.39
N PHE A 142 1.10 9.45 5.35
CA PHE A 142 0.52 8.20 5.81
C PHE A 142 0.99 7.94 7.24
N THR A 143 0.06 7.80 8.18
CA THR A 143 0.37 7.61 9.60
C THR A 143 0.05 6.17 10.00
N VAL A 144 0.94 5.53 10.75
CA VAL A 144 0.76 4.18 11.30
C VAL A 144 0.92 4.16 12.81
N GLY A 145 0.30 3.17 13.47
CA GLY A 145 0.47 2.90 14.90
C GLY A 145 -0.42 3.75 15.82
N LEU A 146 -1.16 4.72 15.30
CA LEU A 146 -2.13 5.47 16.09
C LEU A 146 -3.25 4.54 16.56
N LYS A 147 -3.48 4.44 17.87
CA LYS A 147 -4.55 3.60 18.43
C LYS A 147 -5.93 3.98 17.86
N THR A 148 -6.72 2.99 17.44
CA THR A 148 -8.07 3.27 16.93
C THR A 148 -9.07 3.52 18.08
N PRO A 149 -10.20 4.20 17.82
CA PRO A 149 -11.24 4.38 18.85
C PRO A 149 -11.87 3.07 19.33
N ARG A 150 -11.86 2.03 18.50
CA ARG A 150 -12.43 0.70 18.77
C ARG A 150 -11.44 -0.37 18.31
N PRO A 151 -10.37 -0.62 19.09
CA PRO A 151 -9.30 -1.51 18.67
C PRO A 151 -9.75 -2.96 18.60
N TYR A 152 -9.34 -3.68 17.55
CA TYR A 152 -9.43 -5.12 17.50
C TYR A 152 -8.42 -5.77 18.48
N GLN A 153 -8.65 -7.04 18.82
CA GLN A 153 -7.76 -7.76 19.76
C GLN A 153 -6.32 -7.89 19.23
N ASN A 154 -6.16 -7.94 17.91
CA ASN A 154 -4.88 -8.04 17.23
C ASN A 154 -4.28 -6.67 16.85
N GLU A 155 -4.86 -5.55 17.27
CA GLU A 155 -4.33 -4.22 16.93
C GLU A 155 -2.93 -4.01 17.54
N ASN A 156 -1.96 -3.65 16.69
CA ASN A 156 -0.61 -3.27 17.07
C ASN A 156 -0.46 -1.75 17.01
N SER A 157 -0.93 -1.05 18.06
CA SER A 157 -0.78 0.40 18.22
C SER A 157 0.32 0.81 19.20
N GLY A 158 0.74 2.07 19.12
CA GLY A 158 1.80 2.67 19.94
C GLY A 158 2.00 4.15 19.57
N PRO A 159 3.21 4.71 19.76
CA PRO A 159 3.53 6.06 19.28
C PRO A 159 3.36 6.17 17.76
N PRO A 160 2.53 7.09 17.25
CA PRO A 160 2.28 7.21 15.82
C PRO A 160 3.55 7.55 15.05
N LYS A 161 3.65 7.04 13.82
CA LYS A 161 4.74 7.32 12.89
C LYS A 161 4.18 7.83 11.57
N ASP A 162 4.65 9.00 11.16
CA ASP A 162 4.30 9.61 9.89
C ASP A 162 5.31 9.20 8.82
N ILE A 163 4.77 8.85 7.65
CA ILE A 163 5.51 8.42 6.47
C ILE A 163 5.06 9.31 5.31
N LEU A 164 5.99 10.08 4.76
CA LEU A 164 5.74 10.81 3.52
C LEU A 164 5.77 9.83 2.35
N MET A 165 4.63 9.63 1.70
CA MET A 165 4.49 8.76 0.54
C MET A 165 4.32 9.57 -0.74
N SER A 166 5.39 9.69 -1.52
CA SER A 166 5.39 10.33 -2.83
C SER A 166 4.96 9.37 -3.95
N SER A 167 4.64 9.90 -5.14
CA SER A 167 4.27 9.07 -6.29
C SER A 167 5.38 8.06 -6.62
N GLY A 168 5.00 6.79 -6.76
CA GLY A 168 5.90 5.66 -6.99
C GLY A 168 6.48 5.03 -5.73
N ASP A 169 6.19 5.56 -4.54
CA ASP A 169 6.50 4.86 -3.30
C ASP A 169 5.56 3.68 -3.09
N ALA A 170 6.08 2.62 -2.47
CA ALA A 170 5.30 1.47 -2.04
C ALA A 170 5.46 1.26 -0.53
N ILE A 171 4.40 0.83 0.14
CA ILE A 171 4.42 0.49 1.56
C ILE A 171 3.79 -0.87 1.80
N TYR A 172 4.53 -1.75 2.47
CA TYR A 172 4.03 -3.02 2.98
C TYR A 172 3.66 -2.87 4.46
N PHE A 173 2.53 -3.44 4.84
CA PHE A 173 2.09 -3.53 6.23
C PHE A 173 1.00 -4.62 6.37
N ASP A 174 0.78 -5.07 7.60
CA ASP A 174 -0.40 -5.89 7.94
C ASP A 174 -1.58 -4.96 8.21
N GLY A 175 -2.43 -4.73 7.20
CA GLY A 175 -3.60 -3.86 7.30
C GLY A 175 -4.64 -4.34 8.29
N GLY A 176 -4.60 -5.62 8.68
CA GLY A 176 -5.49 -6.21 9.67
C GLY A 176 -5.08 -5.96 11.11
N SER A 177 -3.82 -5.64 11.38
CA SER A 177 -3.32 -5.40 12.74
C SER A 177 -2.73 -4.00 12.93
N VAL A 178 -2.20 -3.37 11.89
CA VAL A 178 -1.56 -2.06 11.99
C VAL A 178 -2.59 -0.96 11.71
N PRO A 179 -2.94 -0.15 12.72
CA PRO A 179 -3.86 0.95 12.51
C PRO A 179 -3.18 2.05 11.70
N HIS A 180 -3.90 2.58 10.72
CA HIS A 180 -3.33 3.51 9.76
C HIS A 180 -4.34 4.52 9.21
N CYS A 181 -3.83 5.64 8.73
CA CYS A 181 -4.60 6.68 8.07
C CYS A 181 -3.78 7.43 7.00
N VAL A 182 -4.52 8.16 6.17
CA VAL A 182 -3.98 9.25 5.35
C VAL A 182 -4.37 10.56 6.02
N SER A 183 -3.41 11.16 6.71
CA SER A 183 -3.62 12.35 7.54
C SER A 183 -3.73 13.62 6.71
N SER A 184 -3.03 13.69 5.58
CA SER A 184 -3.12 14.81 4.64
C SER A 184 -2.62 14.43 3.25
N ILE A 185 -3.17 15.10 2.24
CA ILE A 185 -2.64 15.12 0.87
C ILE A 185 -1.83 16.40 0.69
N ILE A 186 -0.69 16.32 0.02
CA ILE A 186 0.23 17.44 -0.25
C ILE A 186 0.06 17.87 -1.71
N PRO A 187 -0.69 18.96 -1.98
CA PRO A 187 -1.07 19.34 -3.34
C PRO A 187 0.13 19.71 -4.21
N GLY A 188 0.04 19.43 -5.51
CA GLY A 188 1.00 19.91 -6.51
C GLY A 188 2.34 19.16 -6.49
N THR A 189 2.36 17.96 -5.94
CA THR A 189 3.55 17.09 -5.88
C THR A 189 3.46 15.91 -6.85
N ALA A 190 2.35 15.78 -7.57
CA ALA A 190 2.16 14.76 -8.61
C ALA A 190 3.17 14.91 -9.77
N PRO A 191 3.66 13.79 -10.33
CA PRO A 191 4.47 13.83 -11.55
C PRO A 191 3.72 14.40 -12.76
N GLU A 192 4.47 14.88 -13.74
CA GLU A 192 3.92 15.55 -14.93
C GLU A 192 2.95 14.67 -15.73
N TYR A 193 3.22 13.37 -15.87
CA TYR A 193 2.32 12.45 -16.58
C TYR A 193 0.93 12.41 -15.94
N TYR A 194 0.87 12.46 -14.61
CA TYR A 194 -0.37 12.42 -13.85
C TYR A 194 -1.12 13.74 -13.99
N THR A 195 -0.41 14.87 -13.87
CA THR A 195 -1.00 16.21 -14.03
C THR A 195 -1.61 16.41 -15.42
N ARG A 196 -0.93 15.96 -16.48
CA ARG A 196 -1.43 16.04 -17.86
C ARG A 196 -2.64 15.14 -18.14
N ASN A 197 -2.75 14.02 -17.41
CA ASN A 197 -3.79 13.01 -17.63
C ASN A 197 -4.69 12.84 -16.40
N LYS A 198 -4.90 13.91 -15.62
CA LYS A 198 -5.55 13.83 -14.31
C LYS A 198 -6.91 13.11 -14.41
N PRO A 199 -7.20 12.13 -13.53
CA PRO A 199 -8.50 11.46 -13.53
C PRO A 199 -9.65 12.44 -13.28
N LYS A 200 -10.85 12.04 -13.70
CA LYS A 200 -12.09 12.80 -13.49
C LYS A 200 -12.34 13.09 -12.00
N ASN A 201 -13.28 13.99 -11.72
CA ASN A 201 -13.73 14.32 -10.36
C ASN A 201 -12.65 14.90 -9.44
N ASN A 202 -11.66 15.60 -9.99
CA ASN A 202 -10.59 16.26 -9.24
C ASN A 202 -9.76 15.31 -8.35
N VAL A 203 -9.65 14.03 -8.73
CA VAL A 203 -8.80 13.07 -8.03
C VAL A 203 -7.33 13.48 -8.20
N VAL A 204 -6.65 13.71 -7.08
CA VAL A 204 -5.26 14.15 -7.05
C VAL A 204 -4.30 13.02 -6.69
N ARG A 205 -4.79 11.97 -6.04
CA ARG A 205 -4.00 10.81 -5.65
C ARG A 205 -4.81 9.53 -5.76
N ILE A 206 -4.15 8.46 -6.16
CA ILE A 206 -4.65 7.09 -6.14
C ILE A 206 -3.68 6.27 -5.29
N SER A 207 -4.21 5.53 -4.32
CA SER A 207 -3.50 4.44 -3.66
C SER A 207 -3.94 3.13 -4.29
N VAL A 208 -3.02 2.37 -4.86
CA VAL A 208 -3.30 1.03 -5.41
C VAL A 208 -2.88 -0.01 -4.37
N LEU A 209 -3.84 -0.78 -3.88
CA LEU A 209 -3.69 -1.73 -2.80
C LEU A 209 -3.68 -3.15 -3.37
N PHE A 210 -2.56 -3.85 -3.26
CA PHE A 210 -2.38 -5.26 -3.59
C PHE A 210 -2.46 -6.08 -2.29
N ARG A 211 -3.41 -6.99 -2.21
CA ARG A 211 -3.71 -7.74 -0.99
C ARG A 211 -3.58 -9.24 -1.20
N GLU A 212 -2.95 -9.88 -0.23
CA GLU A 212 -2.98 -11.34 -0.07
C GLU A 212 -4.37 -11.82 0.37
N PRO A 213 -4.71 -13.10 0.14
CA PRO A 213 -5.93 -13.67 0.70
C PRO A 213 -5.93 -13.57 2.22
N CYS A 214 -7.13 -13.41 2.78
CA CYS A 214 -7.39 -13.31 4.20
C CYS A 214 -8.20 -14.49 4.70
#